data_AF-A0A7J8ZB28-F1
#
_entry.id   AF-A0A7J8ZB28-F1
#
_cell.length_a   1.000
_cell.length_b   1.000
_cell.length_c   1.000
_cell.angle_alpha   90.00
_cell.angle_beta   90.00
_cell.angle_gamma   90.00
#
_symmetry.space_group_name_H-M   'P 1'
#
loop_
_entity.id
_entity.type
_entity.pdbx_description
1 polymer ?
#
loop_
_entity_poly.entity_id
_entity_poly.type
_entity_poly.pdbx_seq_one_letter_code
_entity_poly.pdbx_strand_id
1 'polypeptide(L)'
;EYAGVFQNGLPVIKWNEVVDDDIQEGEAFKIKEHVENIRSMLGSMEDGEISCSAYDTAWVALIEDVNGSGSPQFPSTLEWISDNQLPDGSWGDKHIFVAHDRLINTLACVVALKTWNLHPDKCQKGLSFFKENISKLEDEKAEHMPIGFEVAFPSLLEIARSLNIEVPYESPIFQNIYQQRDLKLTRIPKEIMHNVATTLLHSLEGMLDLDWEKLLKLQCQDGSFLFSPSSTAYAVMQTKDENCLNYLTKIVQRFNGGVPNVYPVDLFEHIWAIDRLQRLGISRYFNPEIKQCLDYTYRHWTEEGICWARNTRVQDIDDTAMGFRLLRLHGYEVSADVFRHFEKGGEFFCFVGQSNQAVTGIFNLYRASQLRFPGDQILEDANRFSSDFLREKQASNQLLDKWIISKDLS
;
A
#
# COMPACT_ATOMS: atom_id res chain seq x y z
N GLU A 1 -46.23 -25.23 -68.67
CA GLU A 1 -46.35 -23.84 -69.12
C GLU A 1 -45.41 -22.97 -68.29
N TYR A 2 -44.68 -22.09 -68.97
CA TYR A 2 -43.78 -21.04 -68.43
C TYR A 2 -44.57 -20.01 -67.60
N ALA A 3 -44.04 -19.22 -66.66
CA ALA A 3 -42.69 -18.63 -66.47
C ALA A 3 -42.43 -18.44 -64.95
N GLY A 4 -41.22 -18.56 -64.36
CA GLY A 4 -39.95 -17.85 -64.64
C GLY A 4 -39.98 -16.49 -63.93
N VAL A 5 -39.12 -16.13 -62.98
CA VAL A 5 -37.64 -16.14 -63.01
C VAL A 5 -37.04 -16.19 -61.60
N PHE A 6 -36.06 -17.08 -61.42
CA PHE A 6 -35.11 -17.13 -60.31
C PHE A 6 -34.02 -16.07 -60.48
N GLN A 7 -33.51 -15.52 -59.36
CA GLN A 7 -32.08 -15.26 -59.25
C GLN A 7 -31.58 -15.51 -57.81
N ASN A 8 -30.54 -16.36 -57.76
CA ASN A 8 -29.55 -16.55 -56.69
C ASN A 8 -29.98 -17.36 -55.46
N GLY A 9 -29.71 -18.66 -55.55
CA GLY A 9 -29.71 -19.56 -54.41
C GLY A 9 -28.57 -19.26 -53.44
N LEU A 10 -28.94 -18.77 -52.25
CA LEU A 10 -28.32 -18.99 -50.95
C LEU A 10 -29.45 -18.78 -49.91
N PRO A 11 -29.55 -19.59 -48.83
CA PRO A 11 -30.51 -19.30 -47.78
C PRO A 11 -30.07 -18.02 -47.07
N VAL A 12 -30.88 -16.96 -47.19
CA VAL A 12 -30.73 -15.76 -46.35
C VAL A 12 -31.14 -16.15 -44.94
N ILE A 13 -30.17 -16.31 -44.05
CA ILE A 13 -30.43 -16.36 -42.60
C ILE A 13 -30.91 -14.96 -42.24
N LYS A 14 -32.23 -14.81 -42.01
CA LYS A 14 -32.77 -13.68 -41.28
C LYS A 14 -32.24 -13.78 -39.86
N TRP A 15 -31.29 -12.92 -39.50
CA TRP A 15 -31.02 -12.63 -38.11
C TRP A 15 -32.30 -12.06 -37.51
N ASN A 16 -32.86 -12.74 -36.52
CA ASN A 16 -33.85 -12.11 -35.66
C ASN A 16 -33.16 -10.93 -35.01
N GLU A 17 -33.65 -9.72 -35.29
CA GLU A 17 -33.40 -8.55 -34.45
C GLU A 17 -33.71 -8.96 -33.01
N VAL A 18 -32.67 -9.05 -32.19
CA VAL A 18 -32.84 -9.18 -30.74
C VAL A 18 -33.48 -7.88 -30.29
N VAL A 19 -34.74 -8.00 -29.91
CA VAL A 19 -35.58 -6.92 -29.40
C VAL A 19 -34.94 -6.43 -28.10
N ASP A 20 -34.60 -5.15 -28.09
CA ASP A 20 -33.93 -4.42 -27.00
C ASP A 20 -34.97 -3.88 -25.97
N ASP A 21 -36.04 -4.65 -25.69
CA ASP A 21 -37.19 -4.18 -24.88
C ASP A 21 -37.53 -5.14 -23.72
N ASP A 22 -36.56 -5.45 -22.84
CA ASP A 22 -36.88 -6.10 -21.55
C ASP A 22 -35.87 -5.78 -20.43
N ILE A 23 -35.19 -4.63 -20.48
CA ILE A 23 -34.59 -4.05 -19.26
C ILE A 23 -35.72 -3.31 -18.55
N GLN A 24 -36.23 -3.84 -17.44
CA GLN A 24 -37.22 -3.15 -16.61
C GLN A 24 -36.72 -1.73 -16.33
N GLU A 25 -37.51 -0.69 -16.62
CA GLU A 25 -37.10 0.72 -16.50
C GLU A 25 -36.40 1.06 -15.16
N GLY A 26 -36.77 0.35 -14.09
CA GLY A 26 -36.14 0.46 -12.77
C GLY A 26 -34.69 -0.05 -12.67
N GLU A 27 -34.29 -1.05 -13.46
CA GLU A 27 -32.90 -1.54 -13.51
C GLU A 27 -32.00 -0.59 -14.31
N ALA A 28 -32.50 -0.06 -15.44
CA ALA A 28 -31.80 0.96 -16.21
C ALA A 28 -31.53 2.23 -15.37
N PHE A 29 -32.50 2.62 -14.53
CA PHE A 29 -32.34 3.73 -13.60
C PHE A 29 -31.23 3.49 -12.57
N LYS A 30 -31.19 2.29 -11.96
CA LYS A 30 -30.13 1.92 -11.00
C LYS A 30 -28.74 1.88 -11.62
N ILE A 31 -28.62 1.35 -12.85
CA ILE A 31 -27.34 1.36 -13.58
C ILE A 31 -26.86 2.80 -13.76
N LYS A 32 -27.73 3.71 -14.17
CA LYS A 32 -27.40 5.13 -14.33
C LYS A 32 -26.93 5.76 -13.02
N GLU A 33 -27.63 5.50 -11.92
CA GLU A 33 -27.24 5.98 -10.59
C GLU A 33 -25.85 5.47 -10.18
N HIS A 34 -25.57 4.18 -10.36
CA HIS A 34 -24.25 3.61 -10.07
C HIS A 34 -23.15 4.20 -10.96
N VAL A 35 -23.43 4.44 -12.24
CA VAL A 35 -22.49 5.09 -13.16
C VAL A 35 -22.16 6.51 -12.69
N GLU A 36 -23.16 7.32 -12.32
CA GLU A 36 -22.90 8.68 -11.84
C GLU A 36 -22.15 8.68 -10.50
N ASN A 37 -22.41 7.72 -9.62
CA ASN A 37 -21.65 7.57 -8.37
C ASN A 37 -20.18 7.23 -8.64
N ILE A 38 -19.89 6.27 -9.52
CA ILE A 38 -18.51 5.92 -9.90
C ILE A 38 -17.83 7.09 -10.60
N ARG A 39 -18.54 7.82 -11.47
CA ARG A 39 -18.02 9.03 -12.10
C ARG A 39 -17.63 10.08 -11.06
N SER A 40 -18.47 10.28 -10.04
CA SER A 40 -18.16 11.21 -8.96
C SER A 40 -16.93 10.76 -8.17
N MET A 41 -16.78 9.46 -7.90
CA MET A 41 -15.60 8.92 -7.20
C MET A 41 -14.31 9.14 -8.00
N LEU A 42 -14.33 8.87 -9.32
CA LEU A 42 -13.17 9.13 -10.19
C LEU A 42 -12.86 10.63 -10.28
N GLY A 43 -13.89 11.47 -10.37
CA GLY A 43 -13.74 12.93 -10.46
C GLY A 43 -13.28 13.60 -9.16
N SER A 44 -13.37 12.92 -8.02
CA SER A 44 -12.93 13.41 -6.71
C SER A 44 -11.60 12.82 -6.24
N MET A 45 -10.89 12.07 -7.09
CA MET A 45 -9.57 11.53 -6.73
C MET A 45 -8.57 12.68 -6.51
N GLU A 46 -7.84 12.60 -5.40
CA GLU A 46 -6.81 13.55 -5.01
C GLU A 46 -5.54 12.78 -4.57
N ASP A 47 -5.17 12.88 -3.30
CA ASP A 47 -4.00 12.24 -2.69
C ASP A 47 -4.27 10.78 -2.27
N GLY A 48 -5.48 10.25 -2.53
CA GLY A 48 -5.89 8.88 -2.27
C GLY A 48 -6.90 8.72 -1.13
N GLU A 49 -7.87 7.81 -1.30
CA GLU A 49 -8.76 7.35 -0.23
C GLU A 49 -8.25 6.04 0.39
N ILE A 50 -7.81 6.12 1.64
CA ILE A 50 -7.20 4.99 2.37
C ILE A 50 -7.65 4.98 3.84
N SER A 51 -7.82 3.80 4.42
CA SER A 51 -8.16 3.65 5.83
C SER A 51 -7.04 4.12 6.75
N CYS A 52 -7.38 4.70 7.90
CA CYS A 52 -6.41 5.03 8.93
C CYS A 52 -5.75 3.78 9.53
N SER A 53 -4.47 3.91 9.88
CA SER A 53 -3.65 2.94 10.60
C SER A 53 -3.58 3.36 12.07
N ALA A 54 -4.00 2.49 12.97
CA ALA A 54 -3.96 2.79 14.41
C ALA A 54 -2.51 2.84 14.92
N TYR A 55 -1.61 2.02 14.35
CA TYR A 55 -0.18 2.03 14.60
C TYR A 55 0.45 3.39 14.26
N ASP A 56 0.24 3.88 13.05
CA ASP A 56 0.81 5.17 12.62
C ASP A 56 0.19 6.34 13.37
N THR A 57 -1.13 6.29 13.62
CA THR A 57 -1.81 7.31 14.43
C THR A 57 -1.23 7.37 15.84
N ALA A 58 -0.90 6.22 16.43
CA ALA A 58 -0.23 6.16 17.73
C ALA A 58 1.18 6.76 17.71
N TRP A 59 1.96 6.55 16.65
CA TRP A 59 3.27 7.23 16.51
C TRP A 59 3.13 8.75 16.40
N VAL A 60 2.17 9.24 15.61
CA VAL A 60 1.91 10.68 15.53
C VAL A 60 1.45 11.24 16.88
N ALA A 61 0.65 10.46 17.63
CA ALA A 61 0.18 10.83 18.96
C ALA A 61 1.30 10.96 20.01
N LEU A 62 2.45 10.31 19.80
CA LEU A 62 3.59 10.38 20.72
C LEU A 62 4.39 11.68 20.59
N ILE A 63 4.15 12.49 19.54
CA ILE A 63 4.91 13.72 19.30
C ILE A 63 4.53 14.74 20.39
N GLU A 64 5.51 15.13 21.21
CA GLU A 64 5.38 16.29 22.09
C GLU A 64 5.42 17.58 21.26
N ASP A 65 4.65 18.58 21.66
CA ASP A 65 4.67 19.92 21.07
C ASP A 65 6.12 20.40 20.90
N VAL A 66 6.47 20.74 19.66
CA VAL A 66 7.85 21.10 19.29
C VAL A 66 8.34 22.35 20.03
N ASN A 67 7.41 23.20 20.49
CA ASN A 67 7.65 24.39 21.29
C ASN A 67 7.86 24.12 22.79
N GLY A 68 7.73 22.86 23.24
CA GLY A 68 8.07 22.43 24.59
C GLY A 68 6.99 22.72 25.64
N SER A 69 5.70 22.69 25.28
CA SER A 69 4.62 22.81 26.25
C SER A 69 4.42 21.56 27.14
N GLY A 70 5.12 20.45 26.88
CA GLY A 70 4.91 19.19 27.60
C GLY A 70 3.55 18.54 27.29
N SER A 71 2.91 18.94 26.20
CA SER A 71 1.59 18.47 25.74
C SER A 71 1.71 17.81 24.37
N PRO A 72 0.73 16.98 23.94
CA PRO A 72 0.78 16.36 22.61
C PRO A 72 0.66 17.42 21.51
N GLN A 73 1.51 17.31 20.48
CA GLN A 73 1.49 18.16 19.29
C GLN A 73 0.18 18.01 18.51
N PHE A 74 -0.41 16.81 18.52
CA PHE A 74 -1.63 16.48 17.79
C PHE A 74 -2.68 15.82 18.71
N PRO A 75 -3.37 16.58 19.58
CA PRO A 75 -4.35 16.01 20.53
C PRO A 75 -5.46 15.18 19.86
N SER A 76 -5.88 15.57 18.64
CA SER A 76 -6.91 14.87 17.86
C SER A 76 -6.54 13.42 17.52
N THR A 77 -5.24 13.07 17.47
CA THR A 77 -4.80 11.69 17.25
C THR A 77 -5.11 10.80 18.46
N LEU A 78 -5.01 11.33 19.69
CA LEU A 78 -5.37 10.63 20.92
C LEU A 78 -6.89 10.45 21.04
N GLU A 79 -7.65 11.45 20.62
CA GLU A 79 -9.11 11.36 20.50
C GLU A 79 -9.49 10.26 19.48
N TRP A 80 -8.87 10.25 18.30
CA TRP A 80 -9.08 9.20 17.31
C TRP A 80 -8.77 7.80 17.86
N ILE A 81 -7.64 7.63 18.56
CA ILE A 81 -7.26 6.35 19.18
C ILE A 81 -8.32 5.95 20.21
N SER A 82 -8.76 6.87 21.07
CA SER A 82 -9.81 6.61 22.04
C SER A 82 -11.08 6.11 21.34
N ASP A 83 -11.53 6.79 20.30
CA ASP A 83 -12.85 6.54 19.70
C ASP A 83 -12.88 5.30 18.80
N ASN A 84 -11.73 4.77 18.40
CA ASN A 84 -11.61 3.65 17.46
C ASN A 84 -11.13 2.32 18.08
N GLN A 85 -11.17 2.19 19.41
CA GLN A 85 -10.94 0.88 20.06
C GLN A 85 -12.05 -0.12 19.67
N LEU A 86 -11.67 -1.31 19.22
CA LEU A 86 -12.61 -2.37 18.87
C LEU A 86 -13.29 -2.98 20.12
N PRO A 87 -14.45 -3.65 19.97
CA PRO A 87 -15.18 -4.23 21.11
C PRO A 87 -14.39 -5.26 21.93
N ASP A 88 -13.42 -5.94 21.32
CA ASP A 88 -12.54 -6.91 21.99
C ASP A 88 -11.36 -6.24 22.74
N GLY A 89 -11.27 -4.91 22.71
CA GLY A 89 -10.20 -4.13 23.33
C GLY A 89 -9.00 -3.86 22.43
N SER A 90 -8.94 -4.47 21.24
CA SER A 90 -7.85 -4.26 20.29
C SER A 90 -8.02 -3.01 19.41
N TRP A 91 -6.98 -2.70 18.64
CA TRP A 91 -7.04 -1.80 17.48
C TRP A 91 -6.53 -2.56 16.24
N GLY A 92 -6.99 -2.17 15.06
CA GLY A 92 -6.62 -2.79 13.78
C GLY A 92 -7.80 -2.83 12.80
N ASP A 93 -7.71 -3.69 11.78
CA ASP A 93 -8.80 -3.84 10.81
C ASP A 93 -10.07 -4.43 11.46
N LYS A 94 -11.22 -3.78 11.24
CA LYS A 94 -12.51 -4.15 11.87
C LYS A 94 -13.16 -5.39 11.26
N HIS A 95 -12.77 -5.78 10.05
CA HIS A 95 -13.40 -6.84 9.27
C HIS A 95 -12.54 -8.09 9.20
N ILE A 96 -11.22 -7.93 9.20
CA ILE A 96 -10.25 -9.02 9.09
C ILE A 96 -9.44 -9.10 10.37
N PHE A 97 -9.37 -10.29 10.97
CA PHE A 97 -8.49 -10.55 12.10
C PHE A 97 -7.17 -11.13 11.59
N VAL A 98 -6.07 -10.42 11.83
CA VAL A 98 -4.70 -10.91 11.64
C VAL A 98 -3.95 -10.66 12.94
N ALA A 99 -3.35 -11.69 13.56
CA ALA A 99 -2.76 -11.54 14.89
C ALA A 99 -1.65 -10.47 14.92
N HIS A 100 -0.78 -10.47 13.90
CA HIS A 100 0.26 -9.46 13.75
C HIS A 100 -0.32 -8.04 13.72
N ASP A 101 -1.36 -7.79 12.90
CA ASP A 101 -2.05 -6.50 12.81
C ASP A 101 -2.62 -6.07 14.16
N ARG A 102 -3.43 -6.93 14.80
CA ARG A 102 -4.09 -6.58 16.05
C ARG A 102 -3.09 -6.28 17.17
N LEU A 103 -2.03 -7.07 17.29
CA LEU A 103 -1.08 -6.93 18.39
C LEU A 103 -0.21 -5.69 18.26
N ILE A 104 0.29 -5.37 17.04
CA ILE A 104 1.13 -4.17 16.85
C ILE A 104 0.32 -2.88 16.99
N ASN A 105 -0.88 -2.82 16.40
CA ASN A 105 -1.77 -1.66 16.54
C ASN A 105 -2.17 -1.45 18.00
N THR A 106 -2.59 -2.52 18.69
CA THR A 106 -3.02 -2.43 20.10
C THR A 106 -1.89 -1.97 21.01
N LEU A 107 -0.69 -2.54 20.88
CA LEU A 107 0.43 -2.13 21.70
C LEU A 107 0.78 -0.66 21.46
N ALA A 108 0.74 -0.19 20.21
CA ALA A 108 1.08 1.19 19.86
C ALA A 108 0.07 2.17 20.47
N CYS A 109 -1.22 1.90 20.33
CA CYS A 109 -2.28 2.71 20.93
C CYS A 109 -2.18 2.75 22.46
N VAL A 110 -1.90 1.62 23.11
CA VAL A 110 -1.70 1.60 24.56
C VAL A 110 -0.48 2.43 24.97
N VAL A 111 0.64 2.31 24.24
CA VAL A 111 1.85 3.13 24.47
C VAL A 111 1.53 4.63 24.36
N ALA A 112 0.82 5.04 23.30
CA ALA A 112 0.43 6.43 23.10
C ALA A 112 -0.46 6.96 24.24
N LEU A 113 -1.55 6.25 24.57
CA LEU A 113 -2.46 6.63 25.65
C LEU A 113 -1.76 6.67 27.01
N LYS A 114 -0.87 5.70 27.28
CA LYS A 114 -0.13 5.62 28.54
C LYS A 114 0.89 6.76 28.68
N THR A 115 1.56 7.14 27.59
CA THR A 115 2.54 8.24 27.57
C THR A 115 1.91 9.54 28.06
N TRP A 116 0.67 9.82 27.65
CA TRP A 116 -0.07 11.02 28.05
C TRP A 116 -0.98 10.82 29.27
N ASN A 117 -0.96 9.63 29.88
CA ASN A 117 -1.80 9.25 31.02
C ASN A 117 -3.30 9.47 30.77
N LEU A 118 -3.77 9.15 29.57
CA LEU A 118 -5.16 9.28 29.13
C LEU A 118 -5.85 7.92 28.99
N HIS A 119 -7.18 7.91 29.11
CA HIS A 119 -8.04 6.74 28.89
C HIS A 119 -7.52 5.43 29.53
N PRO A 120 -7.32 5.39 30.87
CA PRO A 120 -6.79 4.23 31.56
C PRO A 120 -7.65 2.96 31.38
N ASP A 121 -8.96 3.12 31.19
CA ASP A 121 -9.90 2.04 30.91
C ASP A 121 -9.62 1.38 29.54
N LYS A 122 -9.32 2.19 28.52
CA LYS A 122 -8.97 1.70 27.18
C LYS A 122 -7.60 1.03 27.18
N CYS A 123 -6.63 1.60 27.91
CA CYS A 123 -5.33 1.00 28.14
C CYS A 123 -5.47 -0.40 28.76
N GLN A 124 -6.31 -0.53 29.81
CA GLN A 124 -6.52 -1.81 30.48
C GLN A 124 -7.12 -2.85 29.54
N LYS A 125 -8.14 -2.50 28.75
CA LYS A 125 -8.74 -3.41 27.75
C LYS A 125 -7.74 -3.84 26.68
N GLY A 126 -6.95 -2.90 26.15
CA GLY A 126 -5.91 -3.21 25.16
C GLY A 126 -4.85 -4.14 25.72
N LEU A 127 -4.44 -3.94 26.97
CA LEU A 127 -3.48 -4.82 27.63
C LEU A 127 -4.04 -6.21 27.92
N SER A 128 -5.31 -6.33 28.32
CA SER A 128 -5.97 -7.63 28.46
C SER A 128 -6.00 -8.36 27.13
N PHE A 129 -6.44 -7.70 26.04
CA PHE A 129 -6.42 -8.27 24.70
C PHE A 129 -5.02 -8.74 24.30
N PHE A 130 -4.01 -7.88 24.48
CA PHE A 130 -2.63 -8.20 24.10
C PHE A 130 -2.11 -9.44 24.85
N LYS A 131 -2.31 -9.51 26.17
CA LYS A 131 -1.90 -10.66 27.00
C LYS A 131 -2.60 -11.96 26.58
N GLU A 132 -3.89 -11.90 26.27
CA GLU A 132 -4.70 -13.05 25.86
C GLU A 132 -4.36 -13.56 24.46
N ASN A 133 -3.82 -12.71 23.59
CA ASN A 133 -3.68 -13.02 22.17
C ASN A 133 -2.23 -13.12 21.67
N ILE A 134 -1.23 -12.74 22.47
CA ILE A 134 0.18 -12.76 22.03
C ILE A 134 0.66 -14.13 21.53
N SER A 135 0.13 -15.22 22.12
CA SER A 135 0.45 -16.59 21.71
C SER A 135 0.07 -16.91 20.27
N LYS A 136 -0.92 -16.20 19.70
CA LYS A 136 -1.35 -16.40 18.32
C LYS A 136 -0.27 -16.05 17.28
N LEU A 137 0.76 -15.29 17.66
CA LEU A 137 1.89 -15.01 16.76
C LEU A 137 2.69 -16.26 16.39
N GLU A 138 2.63 -17.33 17.18
CA GLU A 138 3.35 -18.58 16.89
C GLU A 138 2.74 -19.34 15.70
N ASP A 139 1.42 -19.24 15.54
CA ASP A 139 0.66 -19.96 14.52
C ASP A 139 0.40 -19.13 13.26
N GLU A 140 0.73 -17.83 13.29
CA GLU A 140 0.40 -16.90 12.22
C GLU A 140 1.37 -17.05 11.04
N LYS A 141 0.80 -17.08 9.83
CA LYS A 141 1.54 -17.19 8.58
C LYS A 141 2.47 -16.00 8.37
N ALA A 142 3.71 -16.27 7.96
CA ALA A 142 4.71 -15.24 7.69
C ALA A 142 4.29 -14.29 6.54
N GLU A 143 3.44 -14.76 5.62
CA GLU A 143 2.90 -13.96 4.52
C GLU A 143 1.94 -12.86 5.00
N HIS A 144 1.31 -13.02 6.16
CA HIS A 144 0.41 -12.01 6.74
C HIS A 144 1.14 -11.01 7.66
N MET A 145 2.46 -11.16 7.82
CA MET A 145 3.24 -10.28 8.66
C MET A 145 3.35 -8.89 8.02
N PRO A 146 2.93 -7.81 8.72
CA PRO A 146 3.06 -6.45 8.25
C PRO A 146 4.51 -6.10 7.90
N ILE A 147 4.67 -5.15 6.99
CA ILE A 147 5.98 -4.65 6.59
C ILE A 147 6.69 -4.07 7.80
N GLY A 148 7.96 -4.43 7.98
CA GLY A 148 8.77 -3.91 9.08
C GLY A 148 8.39 -4.44 10.46
N PHE A 149 7.40 -5.32 10.61
CA PHE A 149 6.95 -5.84 11.92
C PHE A 149 8.10 -6.36 12.78
N GLU A 150 9.03 -7.11 12.20
CA GLU A 150 10.16 -7.70 12.92
C GLU A 150 11.13 -6.67 13.51
N VAL A 151 11.05 -5.41 13.04
CA VAL A 151 11.88 -4.30 13.51
C VAL A 151 11.06 -3.32 14.35
N ALA A 152 9.88 -2.95 13.87
CA ALA A 152 8.94 -2.06 14.53
C ALA A 152 8.40 -2.60 15.86
N PHE A 153 7.98 -3.88 15.90
CA PHE A 153 7.32 -4.45 17.07
C PHE A 153 8.27 -4.57 18.29
N PRO A 154 9.52 -5.06 18.16
CA PRO A 154 10.49 -5.00 19.24
C PRO A 154 10.79 -3.59 19.75
N SER A 155 10.95 -2.62 18.85
CA SER A 155 11.25 -1.24 19.24
C SER A 155 10.10 -0.64 20.04
N LEU A 156 8.86 -0.98 19.68
CA LEU A 156 7.67 -0.61 20.45
C LEU A 156 7.59 -1.31 21.81
N LEU A 157 8.03 -2.58 21.91
CA LEU A 157 8.13 -3.29 23.19
C LEU A 157 9.15 -2.64 24.14
N GLU A 158 10.26 -2.10 23.62
CA GLU A 158 11.23 -1.35 24.43
C GLU A 158 10.63 -0.05 24.96
N ILE A 159 9.87 0.68 24.13
CA ILE A 159 9.12 1.87 24.59
C ILE A 159 8.11 1.47 25.67
N ALA A 160 7.34 0.40 25.45
CA ALA A 160 6.38 -0.09 26.42
C ALA A 160 7.04 -0.45 27.77
N ARG A 161 8.22 -1.07 27.72
CA ARG A 161 9.00 -1.41 28.92
C ARG A 161 9.44 -0.15 29.68
N SER A 162 9.89 0.88 28.96
CA SER A 162 10.27 2.18 29.56
C SER A 162 9.11 2.88 30.29
N LEU A 163 7.87 2.62 29.86
CA LEU A 163 6.64 3.15 30.45
C LEU A 163 6.05 2.26 31.55
N ASN A 164 6.76 1.21 31.97
CA ASN A 164 6.30 0.20 32.93
C ASN A 164 4.98 -0.47 32.50
N ILE A 165 4.79 -0.68 31.20
CA ILE A 165 3.64 -1.42 30.69
C ILE A 165 3.91 -2.91 30.87
N GLU A 166 3.03 -3.58 31.62
CA GLU A 166 3.12 -5.01 31.89
C GLU A 166 2.64 -5.82 30.68
N VAL A 167 3.59 -6.36 29.92
CA VAL A 167 3.35 -7.42 28.92
C VAL A 167 4.19 -8.66 29.30
N PRO A 168 3.89 -9.86 28.77
CA PRO A 168 4.57 -11.08 29.22
C PRO A 168 5.99 -11.21 28.64
N TYR A 169 6.89 -10.28 28.96
CA TYR A 169 8.23 -10.14 28.35
C TYR A 169 9.08 -11.42 28.38
N GLU A 170 8.83 -12.32 29.33
CA GLU A 170 9.50 -13.62 29.46
C GLU A 170 8.97 -14.69 28.48
N SER A 171 7.95 -14.36 27.68
CA SER A 171 7.41 -15.27 26.65
C SER A 171 8.49 -15.61 25.62
N PRO A 172 8.68 -16.90 25.27
CA PRO A 172 9.61 -17.33 24.21
C PRO A 172 9.37 -16.64 22.87
N ILE A 173 8.13 -16.21 22.60
CA ILE A 173 7.73 -15.44 21.42
C ILE A 173 8.58 -14.18 21.28
N PHE A 174 8.78 -13.44 22.37
CA PHE A 174 9.56 -12.21 22.32
C PHE A 174 11.03 -12.50 22.02
N GLN A 175 11.61 -13.55 22.60
CA GLN A 175 12.98 -13.95 22.30
C GLN A 175 13.17 -14.23 20.81
N ASN A 176 12.22 -14.95 20.19
CA ASN A 176 12.24 -15.19 18.75
C ASN A 176 12.15 -13.87 17.95
N ILE A 177 11.22 -12.97 18.29
CA ILE A 177 11.06 -11.69 17.58
C ILE A 177 12.34 -10.84 17.70
N TYR A 178 12.96 -10.73 18.88
CA TYR A 178 14.23 -10.03 19.06
C TYR A 178 15.35 -10.66 18.22
N GLN A 179 15.42 -11.99 18.15
CA GLN A 179 16.38 -12.68 17.30
C GLN A 179 16.16 -12.38 15.81
N GLN A 180 14.91 -12.35 15.34
CA GLN A 180 14.57 -11.98 13.97
C GLN A 180 14.96 -10.53 13.67
N ARG A 181 14.71 -9.60 14.60
CA ARG A 181 15.15 -8.21 14.49
C ARG A 181 16.66 -8.13 14.31
N ASP A 182 17.42 -8.74 15.19
CA ASP A 182 18.88 -8.62 15.20
C ASP A 182 19.46 -9.21 13.91
N LEU A 183 18.94 -10.35 13.45
CA LEU A 183 19.28 -10.92 12.14
C LEU A 183 18.95 -9.96 10.99
N LYS A 184 17.79 -9.31 11.01
CA LYS A 184 17.37 -8.37 9.97
C LYS A 184 18.22 -7.09 9.97
N LEU A 185 18.56 -6.56 11.14
CA LEU A 185 19.44 -5.40 11.30
C LEU A 185 20.87 -5.68 10.81
N THR A 186 21.40 -6.90 10.95
CA THR A 186 22.72 -7.24 10.38
C THR A 186 22.75 -7.26 8.85
N ARG A 187 21.58 -7.44 8.21
CA ARG A 187 21.45 -7.43 6.75
C ARG A 187 21.18 -6.05 6.18
N ILE A 188 20.84 -5.08 7.02
CA ILE A 188 20.61 -3.69 6.60
C ILE A 188 21.97 -3.04 6.37
N PRO A 189 22.29 -2.64 5.13
CA PRO A 189 23.53 -1.93 4.85
C PRO A 189 23.41 -0.50 5.37
N LYS A 190 23.71 -0.28 6.66
CA LYS A 190 23.56 1.03 7.32
C LYS A 190 24.27 2.15 6.56
N GLU A 191 25.42 1.90 5.96
CA GLU A 191 26.12 2.89 5.13
C GLU A 191 25.34 3.29 3.88
N ILE A 192 24.63 2.36 3.24
CA ILE A 192 23.81 2.64 2.05
C ILE A 192 22.53 3.39 2.45
N MET A 193 21.90 2.98 3.56
CA MET A 193 20.64 3.55 4.05
C MET A 193 20.69 5.06 4.29
N HIS A 194 21.85 5.60 4.70
CA HIS A 194 22.01 7.03 4.97
C HIS A 194 22.37 7.84 3.71
N ASN A 195 22.75 7.18 2.61
CA ASN A 195 23.25 7.85 1.40
C ASN A 195 22.32 7.68 0.20
N VAL A 196 21.45 6.67 0.21
CA VAL A 196 20.56 6.34 -0.90
C VAL A 196 19.15 6.12 -0.37
N ALA A 197 18.15 6.68 -1.06
CA ALA A 197 16.76 6.43 -0.73
C ALA A 197 16.42 4.96 -0.98
N THR A 198 15.91 4.27 0.04
CA THR A 198 15.52 2.86 -0.02
C THR A 198 14.24 2.67 0.78
N THR A 199 13.59 1.51 0.65
CA THR A 199 12.36 1.20 1.41
C THR A 199 12.53 1.23 2.94
N LEU A 200 13.78 1.20 3.43
CA LEU A 200 14.10 1.35 4.85
C LEU A 200 13.66 2.69 5.44
N LEU A 201 13.57 3.74 4.62
CA LEU A 201 13.05 5.04 5.04
C LEU A 201 11.57 4.97 5.48
N HIS A 202 10.83 3.93 5.08
CA HIS A 202 9.43 3.75 5.46
C HIS A 202 9.25 3.17 6.88
N SER A 203 10.34 2.76 7.55
CA SER A 203 10.27 2.09 8.87
C SER A 203 11.41 2.53 9.80
N LEU A 204 11.72 3.84 9.84
CA LEU A 204 12.82 4.38 10.66
C LEU A 204 12.54 4.28 12.16
N GLU A 205 11.28 4.30 12.57
CA GLU A 205 10.81 4.19 13.95
C GLU A 205 11.18 2.88 14.64
N GLY A 206 11.48 1.84 13.84
CA GLY A 206 12.00 0.59 14.33
C GLY A 206 13.52 0.54 14.49
N MET A 207 14.27 1.54 14.00
CA MET A 207 15.73 1.48 13.89
C MET A 207 16.46 2.24 15.00
N LEU A 208 17.67 1.77 15.31
CA LEU A 208 18.56 2.37 16.32
C LEU A 208 19.82 2.95 15.66
N ASP A 209 20.39 3.98 16.31
CA ASP A 209 21.64 4.64 15.95
C ASP A 209 21.62 5.24 14.52
N LEU A 210 20.59 6.05 14.25
CA LEU A 210 20.42 6.74 12.98
C LEU A 210 21.19 8.07 12.92
N ASP A 211 21.79 8.36 11.76
CA ASP A 211 22.43 9.63 11.44
C ASP A 211 21.43 10.56 10.74
N TRP A 212 20.72 11.36 11.54
CA TRP A 212 19.67 12.25 11.07
C TRP A 212 20.16 13.34 10.12
N GLU A 213 21.41 13.78 10.24
CA GLU A 213 21.98 14.79 9.33
C GLU A 213 22.05 14.26 7.89
N LYS A 214 22.32 12.96 7.74
CA LYS A 214 22.28 12.29 6.45
C LYS A 214 20.86 11.95 6.02
N LEU A 215 20.03 11.41 6.92
CA LEU A 215 18.66 11.00 6.58
C LEU A 215 17.80 12.16 6.10
N LEU A 216 17.90 13.35 6.70
CA LEU A 216 17.13 14.52 6.27
C LEU A 216 17.41 14.91 4.80
N LYS A 217 18.58 14.56 4.24
CA LYS A 217 18.90 14.79 2.81
C LYS A 217 18.13 13.84 1.88
N LEU A 218 17.59 12.75 2.43
CA LEU A 218 16.78 11.74 1.74
C LEU A 218 15.26 11.96 1.91
N GLN A 219 14.85 13.00 2.62
CA GLN A 219 13.44 13.37 2.80
C GLN A 219 12.73 13.54 1.44
N CYS A 220 11.48 13.09 1.37
CA CYS A 220 10.61 13.31 0.21
C CYS A 220 10.27 14.81 0.09
N GLN A 221 9.89 15.24 -1.12
CA GLN A 221 9.57 16.65 -1.38
C GLN A 221 8.37 17.17 -0.57
N ASP A 222 7.48 16.28 -0.12
CA ASP A 222 6.33 16.60 0.72
C ASP A 222 6.67 16.71 2.22
N GLY A 223 7.92 16.41 2.61
CA GLY A 223 8.40 16.41 3.99
C GLY A 223 8.41 15.02 4.67
N SER A 224 7.88 14.00 4.00
CA SER A 224 7.82 12.65 4.58
C SER A 224 9.13 11.88 4.47
N PHE A 225 9.25 10.83 5.28
CA PHE A 225 10.18 9.74 5.05
C PHE A 225 9.46 8.60 4.34
N LEU A 226 9.67 8.54 3.01
CA LEU A 226 9.05 7.58 2.08
C LEU A 226 7.55 7.39 2.33
N PHE A 227 6.83 8.49 2.51
CA PHE A 227 5.37 8.52 2.63
C PHE A 227 4.80 7.78 3.85
N SER A 228 5.63 7.42 4.85
CA SER A 228 5.20 6.79 6.10
C SER A 228 4.96 7.83 7.20
N PRO A 229 3.73 7.95 7.75
CA PRO A 229 3.48 8.84 8.88
C PRO A 229 4.20 8.41 10.16
N SER A 230 4.30 7.12 10.49
CA SER A 230 5.05 6.66 11.68
C SER A 230 6.55 6.97 11.60
N SER A 231 7.18 6.67 10.46
CA SER A 231 8.60 6.99 10.23
C SER A 231 8.85 8.51 10.29
N THR A 232 7.94 9.29 9.71
CA THR A 232 8.01 10.76 9.74
C THR A 232 7.76 11.30 11.15
N ALA A 233 6.85 10.72 11.92
CA ALA A 233 6.61 11.09 13.31
C ALA A 233 7.84 10.85 14.18
N TYR A 234 8.49 9.69 14.00
CA TYR A 234 9.74 9.41 14.67
C TYR A 234 10.83 10.44 14.30
N ALA A 235 10.93 10.81 13.02
CA ALA A 235 11.85 11.86 12.60
C ALA A 235 11.58 13.23 13.27
N VAL A 236 10.32 13.64 13.43
CA VAL A 236 9.96 14.86 14.18
C VAL A 236 10.45 14.77 15.61
N MET A 237 10.24 13.64 16.30
CA MET A 237 10.69 13.46 17.69
C MET A 237 12.20 13.59 17.85
N GLN A 238 12.97 13.16 16.84
CA GLN A 238 14.43 13.19 16.89
C GLN A 238 15.04 14.52 16.43
N THR A 239 14.37 15.24 15.51
CA THR A 239 14.99 16.36 14.79
C THR A 239 14.24 17.68 14.91
N LYS A 240 12.94 17.63 15.25
CA LYS A 240 12.00 18.76 15.16
C LYS A 240 11.94 19.41 13.77
N ASP A 241 12.21 18.65 12.71
CA ASP A 241 12.17 19.14 11.34
C ASP A 241 10.78 19.68 10.95
N GLU A 242 10.73 20.91 10.43
CA GLU A 242 9.49 21.61 10.09
C GLU A 242 8.78 20.98 8.89
N ASN A 243 9.50 20.41 7.92
CA ASN A 243 8.88 19.77 6.76
C ASN A 243 8.17 18.48 7.16
N CYS A 244 8.79 17.66 8.02
CA CYS A 244 8.14 16.50 8.62
C CYS A 244 6.87 16.89 9.39
N LEU A 245 6.94 17.97 10.20
CA LEU A 245 5.79 18.44 10.95
C LEU A 245 4.66 18.94 10.02
N ASN A 246 5.01 19.66 8.96
CA ASN A 246 4.06 20.15 7.96
C ASN A 246 3.37 19.01 7.21
N TYR A 247 4.10 17.95 6.86
CA TYR A 247 3.53 16.74 6.27
C TYR A 247 2.48 16.12 7.21
N LEU A 248 2.85 15.85 8.46
CA LEU A 248 1.94 15.23 9.44
C LEU A 248 0.72 16.10 9.74
N THR A 249 0.91 17.42 9.86
CA THR A 249 -0.20 18.36 10.11
C THR A 249 -1.27 18.26 9.02
N LYS A 250 -0.86 18.22 7.74
CA LYS A 250 -1.79 18.08 6.62
C LYS A 250 -2.56 16.76 6.67
N ILE A 251 -1.88 15.66 7.00
CA ILE A 251 -2.50 14.34 7.03
C ILE A 251 -3.46 14.21 8.20
N VAL A 252 -3.05 14.62 9.40
CA VAL A 252 -3.93 14.62 10.58
C VAL A 252 -5.19 15.45 10.31
N GLN A 253 -5.06 16.59 9.62
CA GLN A 253 -6.21 17.39 9.21
C GLN A 253 -7.09 16.66 8.19
N ARG A 254 -6.49 16.02 7.18
CA ARG A 254 -7.21 15.29 6.11
C ARG A 254 -8.01 14.09 6.62
N PHE A 255 -7.51 13.43 7.65
CA PHE A 255 -8.06 12.20 8.22
C PHE A 255 -8.68 12.39 9.61
N ASN A 256 -8.99 13.64 9.98
CA ASN A 256 -9.73 14.00 11.19
C ASN A 256 -9.15 13.37 12.47
N GLY A 257 -7.82 13.47 12.64
CA GLY A 257 -7.11 12.92 13.80
C GLY A 257 -6.41 11.59 13.51
N GLY A 258 -6.99 10.73 12.67
CA GLY A 258 -6.31 9.52 12.21
C GLY A 258 -5.21 9.83 11.19
N VAL A 259 -4.35 8.86 10.89
CA VAL A 259 -3.47 8.88 9.72
C VAL A 259 -3.38 7.46 9.13
N PRO A 260 -3.23 7.27 7.80
CA PRO A 260 -2.97 5.95 7.20
C PRO A 260 -1.52 5.48 7.44
N ASN A 261 -1.18 4.27 7.01
CA ASN A 261 0.20 3.77 7.06
C ASN A 261 1.09 4.31 5.93
N VAL A 262 0.47 4.81 4.86
CA VAL A 262 1.15 5.41 3.72
C VAL A 262 0.31 6.54 3.14
N TYR A 263 0.92 7.68 2.84
CA TYR A 263 0.24 8.80 2.20
C TYR A 263 1.22 9.78 1.51
N PRO A 264 0.92 10.27 0.30
CA PRO A 264 -0.26 9.97 -0.53
C PRO A 264 -0.20 8.56 -1.16
N VAL A 265 -1.29 8.15 -1.82
CA VAL A 265 -1.39 6.94 -2.67
C VAL A 265 -2.07 7.26 -4.00
N ASP A 266 -1.85 8.47 -4.49
CA ASP A 266 -2.50 9.05 -5.67
C ASP A 266 -2.27 8.19 -6.92
N LEU A 267 -1.02 7.88 -7.28
CA LEU A 267 -0.73 7.11 -8.49
C LEU A 267 -1.28 5.69 -8.41
N PHE A 268 -1.12 5.04 -7.25
CA PHE A 268 -1.68 3.71 -6.98
C PHE A 268 -3.19 3.69 -7.18
N GLU A 269 -3.93 4.62 -6.55
CA GLU A 269 -5.39 4.68 -6.63
C GLU A 269 -5.87 4.88 -8.08
N HIS A 270 -5.29 5.85 -8.79
CA HIS A 270 -5.65 6.15 -10.18
C HIS A 270 -5.45 4.94 -11.10
N ILE A 271 -4.29 4.30 -11.02
CA ILE A 271 -3.90 3.17 -11.86
C ILE A 271 -4.78 1.95 -11.56
N TRP A 272 -5.00 1.63 -10.30
CA TRP A 272 -5.80 0.46 -9.93
C TRP A 272 -7.28 0.65 -10.22
N ALA A 273 -7.84 1.84 -10.04
CA ALA A 273 -9.23 2.11 -10.39
C ALA A 273 -9.49 1.85 -11.88
N ILE A 274 -8.63 2.37 -12.76
CA ILE A 274 -8.72 2.11 -14.21
C ILE A 274 -8.64 0.60 -14.48
N ASP A 275 -7.65 -0.09 -13.91
CA ASP A 275 -7.48 -1.53 -14.13
C ASP A 275 -8.70 -2.34 -13.69
N ARG A 276 -9.31 -2.01 -12.55
CA ARG A 276 -10.53 -2.70 -12.09
C ARG A 276 -11.71 -2.42 -13.00
N LEU A 277 -11.94 -1.18 -13.41
CA LEU A 277 -13.03 -0.84 -14.34
C LEU A 277 -12.89 -1.55 -15.69
N GLN A 278 -11.67 -1.65 -16.22
CA GLN A 278 -11.39 -2.37 -17.46
C GLN A 278 -11.61 -3.88 -17.30
N ARG A 279 -11.08 -4.49 -16.25
CA ARG A 279 -11.20 -5.95 -16.00
C ARG A 279 -12.63 -6.38 -15.69
N LEU A 280 -13.43 -5.50 -15.09
CA LEU A 280 -14.86 -5.71 -14.87
C LEU A 280 -15.71 -5.51 -16.14
N GLY A 281 -15.13 -5.06 -17.24
CA GLY A 281 -15.84 -4.87 -18.51
C GLY A 281 -16.78 -3.66 -18.54
N ILE A 282 -16.61 -2.70 -17.63
CA ILE A 282 -17.49 -1.52 -17.47
C ILE A 282 -16.80 -0.20 -17.79
N SER A 283 -15.52 -0.20 -18.16
CA SER A 283 -14.74 1.01 -18.43
C SER A 283 -15.34 1.96 -19.46
N ARG A 284 -16.12 1.45 -20.43
CA ARG A 284 -16.74 2.25 -21.51
C ARG A 284 -17.63 3.39 -21.01
N TYR A 285 -18.17 3.29 -19.79
CA TYR A 285 -19.02 4.34 -19.20
C TYR A 285 -18.21 5.53 -18.68
N PHE A 286 -16.89 5.36 -18.54
CA PHE A 286 -16.00 6.27 -17.81
C PHE A 286 -14.83 6.77 -18.65
N ASN A 287 -14.94 6.76 -19.99
CA ASN A 287 -13.83 7.14 -20.87
C ASN A 287 -13.24 8.54 -20.57
N PRO A 288 -14.05 9.60 -20.33
CA PRO A 288 -13.50 10.91 -19.96
C PRO A 288 -12.71 10.89 -18.65
N GLU A 289 -13.24 10.22 -17.62
CA GLU A 289 -12.63 10.13 -16.30
C GLU A 289 -11.36 9.27 -16.34
N ILE A 290 -11.39 8.13 -17.03
CA ILE A 290 -10.20 7.29 -17.25
C ILE A 290 -9.11 8.08 -17.97
N LYS A 291 -9.46 8.90 -18.97
CA LYS A 291 -8.49 9.74 -19.65
C LYS A 291 -7.85 10.75 -18.69
N GLN A 292 -8.65 11.41 -17.84
CA GLN A 292 -8.13 12.34 -16.84
C GLN A 292 -7.19 11.66 -15.85
N CYS A 293 -7.53 10.45 -15.39
CA CYS A 293 -6.66 9.68 -14.52
C CYS A 293 -5.35 9.30 -15.21
N LEU A 294 -5.38 8.87 -16.47
CA LEU A 294 -4.17 8.57 -17.25
C LEU A 294 -3.33 9.82 -17.54
N ASP A 295 -3.96 10.96 -17.84
CA ASP A 295 -3.28 12.24 -18.01
C ASP A 295 -2.55 12.63 -16.71
N TYR A 296 -3.16 12.37 -15.55
CA TYR A 296 -2.53 12.56 -14.24
C TYR A 296 -1.33 11.62 -14.06
N THR A 297 -1.52 10.32 -14.27
CA THR A 297 -0.43 9.33 -14.15
C THR A 297 0.73 9.66 -15.09
N TYR A 298 0.45 10.03 -16.35
CA TYR A 298 1.48 10.38 -17.34
C TYR A 298 2.26 11.63 -16.96
N ARG A 299 1.60 12.63 -16.35
CA ARG A 299 2.27 13.85 -15.88
C ARG A 299 3.35 13.57 -14.82
N HIS A 300 3.18 12.50 -14.05
CA HIS A 300 4.12 12.07 -13.01
C HIS A 300 4.96 10.85 -13.41
N TRP A 301 4.83 10.39 -14.67
CA TRP A 301 5.65 9.31 -15.21
C TRP A 301 7.09 9.77 -15.40
N THR A 302 8.06 8.91 -15.06
CA THR A 302 9.50 9.21 -15.22
C THR A 302 10.22 8.07 -15.95
N GLU A 303 11.42 8.35 -16.46
CA GLU A 303 12.27 7.33 -17.08
C GLU A 303 12.73 6.25 -16.08
N GLU A 304 12.79 6.58 -14.79
CA GLU A 304 13.12 5.64 -13.71
C GLU A 304 11.92 4.83 -13.22
N GLY A 305 10.70 5.19 -13.66
CA GLY A 305 9.45 4.58 -13.25
C GLY A 305 8.67 5.44 -12.27
N ILE A 306 7.73 4.81 -11.56
CA ILE A 306 6.88 5.45 -10.55
C ILE A 306 6.76 4.54 -9.31
N CYS A 307 6.19 5.07 -8.24
CA CYS A 307 5.64 4.26 -7.16
C CYS A 307 4.18 4.67 -6.89
N TRP A 308 3.62 4.17 -5.79
CA TRP A 308 2.26 4.51 -5.35
C TRP A 308 1.98 6.01 -5.18
N ALA A 309 3.02 6.83 -5.00
CA ALA A 309 2.95 8.27 -4.77
C ALA A 309 3.74 9.07 -5.81
N ARG A 310 3.23 10.25 -6.18
CA ARG A 310 3.95 11.19 -7.06
C ARG A 310 5.27 11.69 -6.46
N ASN A 311 6.19 12.12 -7.34
CA ASN A 311 7.45 12.80 -7.00
C ASN A 311 8.38 12.04 -6.04
N THR A 312 8.31 10.71 -6.08
CA THR A 312 9.20 9.81 -5.34
C THR A 312 10.61 9.76 -5.93
N ARG A 313 11.59 9.41 -5.11
CA ARG A 313 12.94 8.98 -5.53
C ARG A 313 13.11 7.44 -5.49
N VAL A 314 12.08 6.73 -5.06
CA VAL A 314 12.07 5.28 -4.91
C VAL A 314 10.88 4.77 -5.72
N GLN A 315 11.18 4.09 -6.82
CA GLN A 315 10.19 3.48 -7.70
C GLN A 315 9.99 2.00 -7.34
N ASP A 316 8.81 1.47 -7.64
CA ASP A 316 8.52 0.05 -7.52
C ASP A 316 8.01 -0.54 -8.83
N ILE A 317 8.27 -1.84 -9.02
CA ILE A 317 7.95 -2.52 -10.26
C ILE A 317 6.44 -2.71 -10.47
N ASP A 318 5.65 -2.73 -9.40
CA ASP A 318 4.22 -3.02 -9.48
C ASP A 318 3.47 -1.84 -10.09
N ASP A 319 3.62 -0.67 -9.48
CA ASP A 319 3.04 0.58 -9.98
C ASP A 319 3.66 0.96 -11.33
N THR A 320 4.97 0.77 -11.52
CA THR A 320 5.63 1.00 -12.82
C THR A 320 5.06 0.09 -13.91
N ALA A 321 4.92 -1.23 -13.66
CA ALA A 321 4.38 -2.15 -14.65
C ALA A 321 2.91 -1.86 -14.99
N MET A 322 2.11 -1.53 -13.96
CA MET A 322 0.72 -1.17 -14.13
C MET A 322 0.55 0.13 -14.91
N GLY A 323 1.26 1.19 -14.51
CA GLY A 323 1.29 2.49 -15.18
C GLY A 323 1.74 2.35 -16.64
N PHE A 324 2.87 1.68 -16.87
CA PHE A 324 3.39 1.40 -18.22
C PHE A 324 2.34 0.74 -19.12
N ARG A 325 1.71 -0.33 -18.64
CA ARG A 325 0.74 -1.10 -19.41
C ARG A 325 -0.49 -0.25 -19.75
N LEU A 326 -1.05 0.47 -18.78
CA LEU A 326 -2.22 1.30 -19.00
C LEU A 326 -1.92 2.48 -19.92
N LEU A 327 -0.82 3.19 -19.69
CA LEU A 327 -0.38 4.30 -20.54
C LEU A 327 -0.16 3.82 -21.99
N ARG A 328 0.55 2.71 -22.19
CA ARG A 328 0.80 2.16 -23.53
C ARG A 328 -0.49 1.73 -24.24
N LEU A 329 -1.45 1.08 -23.56
CA LEU A 329 -2.74 0.68 -24.14
C LEU A 329 -3.58 1.87 -24.60
N HIS A 330 -3.41 3.03 -23.95
CA HIS A 330 -4.15 4.25 -24.27
C HIS A 330 -3.37 5.22 -25.17
N GLY A 331 -2.25 4.77 -25.75
CA GLY A 331 -1.52 5.49 -26.78
C GLY A 331 -0.54 6.54 -26.28
N TYR A 332 -0.19 6.53 -24.99
CA TYR A 332 0.87 7.39 -24.46
C TYR A 332 2.26 6.82 -24.81
N GLU A 333 3.22 7.71 -25.04
CA GLU A 333 4.60 7.32 -25.33
C GLU A 333 5.34 6.97 -24.03
N VAL A 334 5.49 5.67 -23.77
CA VAL A 334 6.26 5.16 -22.62
C VAL A 334 7.32 4.17 -23.09
N SER A 335 8.58 4.41 -22.70
CA SER A 335 9.70 3.52 -23.02
C SER A 335 9.68 2.27 -22.13
N ALA A 336 10.00 1.12 -22.72
CA ALA A 336 10.22 -0.12 -21.98
C ALA A 336 11.53 -0.10 -21.17
N ASP A 337 12.45 0.83 -21.45
CA ASP A 337 13.71 0.95 -20.73
C ASP A 337 13.54 1.23 -19.23
N VAL A 338 12.36 1.72 -18.82
CA VAL A 338 11.97 1.88 -17.41
C VAL A 338 12.20 0.61 -16.58
N PHE A 339 12.05 -0.58 -17.19
CA PHE A 339 12.21 -1.85 -16.50
C PHE A 339 13.67 -2.24 -16.24
N ARG A 340 14.65 -1.57 -16.88
CA ARG A 340 16.08 -1.84 -16.66
C ARG A 340 16.52 -1.54 -15.24
N HIS A 341 15.86 -0.60 -14.57
CA HIS A 341 16.17 -0.26 -13.17
C HIS A 341 15.84 -1.39 -12.19
N PHE A 342 14.88 -2.24 -12.56
CA PHE A 342 14.42 -3.38 -11.75
C PHE A 342 15.07 -4.70 -12.13
N GLU A 343 15.85 -4.72 -13.22
CA GLU A 343 16.53 -5.91 -13.73
C GLU A 343 17.93 -6.04 -13.12
N LYS A 344 18.26 -7.24 -12.66
CA LYS A 344 19.63 -7.57 -12.24
C LYS A 344 19.92 -9.05 -12.47
N GLY A 345 20.79 -9.33 -13.42
CA GLY A 345 21.28 -10.69 -13.68
C GLY A 345 20.23 -11.59 -14.36
N GLY A 346 19.31 -11.00 -15.12
CA GLY A 346 18.20 -11.69 -15.78
C GLY A 346 16.96 -11.87 -14.91
N GLU A 347 17.00 -11.40 -13.66
CA GLU A 347 15.86 -11.42 -12.72
C GLU A 347 15.31 -10.01 -12.50
N PHE A 348 14.03 -9.93 -12.13
CA PHE A 348 13.34 -8.67 -11.84
C PHE A 348 12.92 -8.62 -10.37
N PHE A 349 12.99 -7.42 -9.78
CA PHE A 349 12.75 -7.19 -8.35
C PHE A 349 11.76 -6.04 -8.13
N CYS A 350 11.02 -6.09 -7.02
CA CYS A 350 10.04 -5.06 -6.66
C CYS A 350 10.66 -3.68 -6.46
N PHE A 351 11.87 -3.62 -5.90
CA PHE A 351 12.58 -2.38 -5.61
C PHE A 351 14.03 -2.48 -6.04
N VAL A 352 14.58 -1.36 -6.53
CA VAL A 352 15.98 -1.28 -6.94
C VAL A 352 16.90 -1.62 -5.77
N GLY A 353 17.86 -2.53 -6.02
CA GLY A 353 18.85 -2.94 -5.01
C GLY A 353 18.33 -3.88 -3.92
N GLN A 354 17.08 -4.35 -4.02
CA GLN A 354 16.49 -5.30 -3.08
C GLN A 354 16.21 -6.65 -3.75
N SER A 355 16.04 -7.70 -2.94
CA SER A 355 15.73 -9.05 -3.41
C SER A 355 14.24 -9.41 -3.29
N ASN A 356 13.37 -8.42 -3.09
CA ASN A 356 11.94 -8.67 -2.90
C ASN A 356 11.26 -8.98 -4.24
N GLN A 357 10.51 -10.07 -4.31
CA GLN A 357 9.76 -10.51 -5.49
C GLN A 357 8.33 -10.91 -5.05
N ALA A 358 7.41 -9.96 -5.15
CA ALA A 358 6.00 -10.17 -4.83
C ALA A 358 5.24 -10.83 -5.99
N VAL A 359 4.31 -11.73 -5.69
CA VAL A 359 3.51 -12.43 -6.72
C VAL A 359 2.71 -11.43 -7.56
N THR A 360 2.08 -10.46 -6.93
CA THR A 360 1.29 -9.41 -7.60
C THR A 360 2.13 -8.49 -8.47
N GLY A 361 3.26 -7.99 -7.96
CA GLY A 361 4.19 -7.18 -8.73
C GLY A 361 4.74 -7.91 -9.95
N ILE A 362 5.14 -9.18 -9.81
CA ILE A 362 5.62 -9.99 -10.94
C ILE A 362 4.47 -10.36 -11.90
N PHE A 363 3.25 -10.56 -11.40
CA PHE A 363 2.07 -10.75 -12.26
C PHE A 363 1.77 -9.51 -13.11
N ASN A 364 1.87 -8.32 -12.54
CA ASN A 364 1.67 -7.09 -13.29
C ASN A 364 2.81 -6.82 -14.29
N LEU A 365 4.06 -7.17 -13.95
CA LEU A 365 5.17 -7.21 -14.91
C LEU A 365 4.87 -8.18 -16.07
N TYR A 366 4.38 -9.39 -15.78
CA TYR A 366 4.01 -10.36 -16.80
C TYR A 366 2.97 -9.79 -17.77
N ARG A 367 1.93 -9.14 -17.24
CA ARG A 367 0.90 -8.48 -18.06
C ARG A 367 1.48 -7.34 -18.90
N ALA A 368 2.36 -6.51 -18.33
CA ALA A 368 3.00 -5.40 -19.03
C ALA A 368 3.90 -5.88 -20.17
N SER A 369 4.67 -6.96 -19.95
CA SER A 369 5.61 -7.54 -20.91
C SER A 369 4.97 -8.04 -22.21
N GLN A 370 3.66 -8.31 -22.19
CA GLN A 370 2.91 -8.76 -23.36
C GLN A 370 2.61 -7.63 -24.36
N LEU A 371 2.83 -6.36 -23.98
CA LEU A 371 2.63 -5.18 -24.82
C LEU A 371 3.94 -4.71 -25.47
N ARG A 372 4.87 -5.64 -25.68
CA ARG A 372 6.17 -5.36 -26.28
C ARG A 372 6.07 -5.01 -27.76
N PHE A 373 6.83 -4.01 -28.19
CA PHE A 373 7.07 -3.75 -29.60
C PHE A 373 8.30 -4.52 -30.09
N PRO A 374 8.48 -4.72 -31.42
CA PRO A 374 9.71 -5.26 -31.96
C PRO A 374 10.92 -4.43 -31.51
N GLY A 375 11.90 -5.06 -30.86
CA GLY A 375 13.10 -4.41 -30.31
C GLY A 375 13.08 -4.18 -28.80
N ASP A 376 11.94 -4.34 -28.11
CA ASP A 376 11.84 -4.25 -26.64
C ASP A 376 12.44 -5.49 -25.95
N GLN A 377 13.76 -5.69 -26.04
CA GLN A 377 14.44 -6.88 -25.50
C GLN A 377 14.18 -7.05 -23.99
N ILE A 378 14.15 -5.95 -23.24
CA ILE A 378 13.88 -5.98 -21.79
C ILE A 378 12.50 -6.55 -21.45
N LEU A 379 11.49 -6.35 -22.31
CA LEU A 379 10.17 -6.95 -22.11
C LEU A 379 10.11 -8.42 -22.52
N GLU A 380 10.94 -8.84 -23.47
CA GLU A 380 11.09 -10.27 -23.76
C GLU A 380 11.71 -11.01 -22.55
N ASP A 381 12.73 -10.41 -21.95
CA ASP A 381 13.37 -10.95 -20.75
C ASP A 381 12.41 -10.93 -19.55
N ALA A 382 11.68 -9.82 -19.34
CA ALA A 382 10.65 -9.71 -18.33
C ALA A 382 9.55 -10.75 -18.51
N ASN A 383 9.10 -11.00 -19.76
CA ASN A 383 8.07 -11.99 -20.05
C ASN A 383 8.51 -13.41 -19.69
N ARG A 384 9.75 -13.77 -20.06
CA ARG A 384 10.34 -15.08 -19.75
C ARG A 384 10.46 -15.27 -18.24
N PHE A 385 11.14 -14.34 -17.56
CA PHE A 385 11.34 -14.38 -16.11
C PHE A 385 10.01 -14.46 -15.35
N SER A 386 9.08 -13.55 -15.63
CA SER A 386 7.82 -13.48 -14.89
C SER A 386 6.93 -14.69 -15.15
N SER A 387 6.92 -15.25 -16.37
CA SER A 387 6.18 -16.47 -16.66
C SER A 387 6.72 -17.67 -15.89
N ASP A 388 8.05 -17.85 -15.87
CA ASP A 388 8.70 -18.95 -15.16
C ASP A 388 8.48 -18.83 -13.65
N PHE A 389 8.68 -17.63 -13.09
CA PHE A 389 8.44 -17.33 -11.67
C PHE A 389 6.99 -17.65 -11.26
N LEU A 390 6.00 -17.17 -12.02
CA LEU A 390 4.58 -17.37 -11.68
C LEU A 390 4.18 -18.84 -11.79
N ARG A 391 4.71 -19.58 -12.77
CA ARG A 391 4.49 -21.02 -12.91
C ARG A 391 5.11 -21.81 -11.77
N GLU A 392 6.31 -21.44 -11.32
CA GLU A 392 6.95 -22.06 -10.17
C GLU A 392 6.14 -21.82 -8.89
N LYS A 393 5.66 -20.59 -8.68
CA LYS A 393 4.77 -20.24 -7.55
C LYS A 393 3.46 -21.01 -7.59
N GLN A 394 2.84 -21.13 -8.77
CA GLN A 394 1.65 -21.95 -8.96
C GLN A 394 1.91 -23.43 -8.65
N ALA A 395 2.98 -24.01 -9.22
CA ALA A 395 3.33 -25.41 -9.02
C ALA A 395 3.65 -25.74 -7.55
N SER A 396 4.18 -24.77 -6.81
CA SER A 396 4.53 -24.89 -5.39
C SER A 396 3.38 -24.54 -4.44
N ASN A 397 2.19 -24.20 -4.96
CA ASN A 397 1.05 -23.71 -4.19
C ASN A 397 1.39 -22.47 -3.32
N GLN A 398 2.18 -21.56 -3.89
CA GLN A 398 2.68 -20.32 -3.28
C GLN A 398 2.16 -19.08 -4.03
N LEU A 399 0.95 -19.15 -4.60
CA LEU A 399 0.22 -17.97 -5.10
C LEU A 399 -0.38 -17.18 -3.92
N LEU A 400 0.51 -16.75 -3.04
CA LEU A 400 0.24 -15.92 -1.87
C LEU A 400 1.02 -14.62 -2.06
N ASP A 401 0.40 -13.51 -1.71
CA ASP A 401 1.03 -12.21 -1.81
C ASP A 401 1.20 -11.58 -0.43
N LYS A 402 2.39 -11.02 -0.20
CA LYS A 402 2.74 -10.36 1.07
C LYS A 402 2.03 -9.01 1.25
N TRP A 403 1.63 -8.37 0.16
CA TRP A 403 1.12 -7.00 0.15
C TRP A 403 -0.41 -6.95 0.11
N ILE A 404 -1.08 -8.07 -0.22
CA ILE A 404 -2.54 -8.12 -0.30
C ILE A 404 -3.13 -9.50 0.01
N ILE A 405 -4.17 -9.49 0.84
CA ILE A 405 -5.10 -10.62 0.98
C ILE A 405 -6.16 -10.45 -0.10
N SER A 406 -6.13 -11.28 -1.15
CA SER A 406 -7.10 -11.20 -2.25
C SER A 406 -8.00 -12.44 -2.31
N LYS A 407 -9.19 -12.27 -2.89
CA LYS A 407 -10.26 -13.27 -2.87
C LYS A 407 -9.86 -14.58 -3.58
N ASP A 408 -9.33 -14.47 -4.79
CA ASP A 408 -9.09 -15.59 -5.71
C ASP A 408 -7.75 -15.38 -6.47
N LEU A 409 -6.62 -15.35 -5.74
CA LEU A 409 -5.28 -15.23 -6.37
C LEU A 409 -4.77 -16.55 -6.97
N SER A 410 -5.17 -17.67 -6.37
CA SER A 410 -4.68 -19.02 -6.62
C SER A 410 -5.31 -19.71 -7.83
#